data_AF-A0A534P207-F1
#
_entry.id   AF-A0A534P207-F1
#
_cell.length_a   1.000
_cell.length_b   1.000
_cell.length_c   1.000
_cell.angle_alpha   90.00
_cell.angle_beta   90.00
_cell.angle_gamma   90.00
#
_symmetry.space_group_name_H-M   'P 1'
#
loop_
_entity.id
_entity.type
_entity.pdbx_description
1 polymer ?
#
loop_
_entity_poly.entity_id
_entity_poly.type
_entity_poly.pdbx_seq_one_letter_code
_entity_poly.pdbx_strand_id
1 'polypeptide(L)'
;QTSMVRSEDLPPPVRWMPPDRETLIRRQEVFGYTSEDVKILITPMAATGNEAIGSMGTDTPLAILSERPQPLFNYFQQLFAQVTNPPVDAIREELIMASDTTIGPEGNLLESGPECAR
;
A
#
# COMPACT_ATOMS: atom_id res chain seq x y z
N GLN A 1 -14.22 19.69 -23.26
CA GLN A 1 -14.34 18.24 -23.00
C GLN A 1 -13.05 17.83 -22.32
N THR A 2 -13.11 17.46 -21.05
CA THR A 2 -11.95 16.97 -20.29
C THR A 2 -11.64 15.55 -20.78
N SER A 3 -10.40 15.28 -21.18
CA SER A 3 -10.01 14.01 -21.81
C SER A 3 -9.62 12.91 -20.80
N MET A 4 -9.69 13.22 -19.50
CA MET A 4 -9.38 12.31 -18.41
C MET A 4 -10.41 11.19 -18.32
N VAL A 5 -9.93 9.95 -18.24
CA VAL A 5 -10.74 8.73 -18.09
C VAL A 5 -10.72 8.29 -16.63
N ARG A 6 -11.89 8.05 -16.02
CA ARG A 6 -11.95 7.53 -14.65
C ARG A 6 -11.78 6.01 -14.65
N SER A 7 -11.19 5.48 -13.58
CA SER A 7 -11.03 4.03 -13.41
C SER A 7 -12.37 3.28 -13.48
N GLU A 8 -13.44 3.90 -12.98
CA GLU A 8 -14.81 3.36 -13.01
C GLU A 8 -15.39 3.21 -14.42
N ASP A 9 -14.87 3.98 -15.39
CA ASP A 9 -15.30 3.93 -16.79
C ASP A 9 -14.56 2.86 -17.61
N LEU A 10 -13.58 2.16 -17.00
CA LEU A 10 -12.81 1.11 -17.66
C LEU A 10 -13.65 -0.17 -17.84
N PRO A 11 -13.36 -0.97 -18.89
CA PRO A 11 -14.00 -2.27 -19.05
C PRO A 11 -13.75 -3.14 -17.82
N PRO A 12 -14.68 -4.05 -17.47
CA PRO A 12 -14.52 -4.92 -16.32
C PRO A 12 -13.23 -5.73 -16.46
N PRO A 13 -12.49 -5.94 -15.36
CA PRO A 13 -11.22 -6.63 -15.40
C PRO A 13 -11.41 -8.07 -15.90
N VAL A 14 -10.40 -8.57 -16.63
CA VAL A 14 -10.35 -9.98 -17.02
C VAL A 14 -10.46 -10.85 -15.77
N ARG A 15 -11.34 -11.86 -15.81
CA ARG A 15 -11.64 -12.72 -14.67
C ARG A 15 -10.35 -13.28 -14.06
N TRP A 16 -10.06 -12.92 -12.82
CA TRP A 16 -8.92 -13.44 -12.07
C TRP A 16 -9.09 -14.96 -11.85
N MET A 17 -8.06 -15.72 -12.21
CA MET A 17 -7.97 -17.15 -11.93
C MET A 17 -6.95 -17.35 -10.81
N PRO A 18 -7.36 -17.76 -9.61
CA PRO A 18 -6.41 -18.02 -8.53
C PRO A 18 -5.48 -19.17 -8.93
N PRO A 19 -4.21 -19.13 -8.51
CA PRO A 19 -3.31 -20.27 -8.66
C PRO A 19 -3.83 -21.46 -7.82
N ASP A 20 -3.39 -22.67 -8.17
CA ASP A 20 -3.60 -23.82 -7.31
C ASP A 20 -2.85 -23.66 -5.97
N ARG A 21 -3.19 -24.51 -4.99
CA ARG A 21 -2.67 -24.41 -3.63
C ARG A 21 -1.15 -24.56 -3.56
N GLU A 22 -0.56 -25.44 -4.36
CA GLU A 22 0.88 -25.69 -4.35
C GLU A 22 1.63 -24.46 -4.89
N THR A 23 1.16 -23.92 -6.01
CA THR A 23 1.71 -22.70 -6.60
C THR A 23 1.57 -21.50 -5.65
N LEU A 24 0.45 -21.37 -4.94
CA LEU A 24 0.23 -20.30 -3.97
C LEU A 24 1.25 -20.36 -2.82
N ILE A 25 1.38 -21.53 -2.18
CA ILE A 25 2.30 -21.73 -1.05
C ILE A 25 3.74 -21.47 -1.49
N ARG A 26 4.14 -22.00 -2.66
CA ARG A 26 5.47 -21.76 -3.20
C ARG A 26 5.75 -20.28 -3.41
N ARG A 27 4.78 -19.50 -3.91
CA ARG A 27 4.94 -18.05 -4.07
C ARG A 27 5.05 -17.34 -2.72
N GLN A 28 4.23 -17.73 -1.74
CA GLN A 28 4.31 -17.19 -0.38
C GLN A 28 5.71 -17.38 0.21
N GLU A 29 6.26 -18.59 0.12
CA GLU A 29 7.62 -18.90 0.58
C GLU A 29 8.68 -18.07 -0.15
N VAL A 30 8.61 -17.97 -1.48
CA VAL A 30 9.56 -17.20 -2.30
C VAL A 30 9.57 -15.72 -1.94
N PHE A 31 8.41 -15.15 -1.60
CA PHE A 31 8.29 -13.76 -1.17
C PHE A 31 8.45 -13.56 0.34
N GLY A 32 8.78 -14.63 1.09
CA GLY A 32 9.06 -14.55 2.53
C GLY A 32 7.81 -14.43 3.41
N TYR A 33 6.61 -14.72 2.91
CA TYR A 33 5.40 -14.78 3.73
C TYR A 33 5.45 -15.99 4.64
N THR A 34 5.21 -15.75 5.93
CA THR A 34 5.11 -16.79 6.94
C THR A 34 3.64 -17.12 7.25
N SER A 35 3.42 -18.29 7.85
CA SER A 35 2.11 -18.66 8.39
C SER A 35 1.60 -17.65 9.43
N GLU A 36 2.53 -16.98 10.13
CA GLU A 36 2.21 -15.94 11.10
C GLU A 36 1.70 -14.68 10.41
N ASP A 37 2.37 -14.22 9.34
CA ASP A 37 1.93 -13.05 8.55
C ASP A 37 0.51 -13.25 8.02
N VAL A 38 0.24 -14.43 7.44
CA VAL A 38 -1.09 -14.73 6.89
C VAL A 38 -2.14 -14.76 7.99
N LYS A 39 -1.85 -15.39 9.13
CA LYS A 39 -2.82 -15.59 10.21
C LYS A 39 -3.06 -14.33 11.04
N ILE A 40 -2.01 -13.59 11.37
CA ILE A 40 -2.05 -12.45 12.30
C ILE A 40 -2.29 -11.15 11.54
N LEU A 41 -1.75 -10.98 10.32
CA LEU A 41 -1.86 -9.71 9.59
C LEU A 41 -2.94 -9.78 8.51
N ILE A 42 -2.82 -10.73 7.57
CA ILE A 42 -3.68 -10.76 6.37
C ILE A 42 -5.11 -11.18 6.70
N THR A 43 -5.29 -12.21 7.53
CA THR A 43 -6.62 -12.75 7.84
C THR A 43 -7.53 -11.72 8.53
N PRO A 44 -7.07 -10.94 9.53
CA PRO A 44 -7.88 -9.87 10.11
C PRO A 44 -8.23 -8.75 9.12
N MET A 45 -7.29 -8.34 8.26
CA MET A 45 -7.55 -7.35 7.20
C MET A 45 -8.66 -7.82 6.26
N ALA A 46 -8.60 -9.07 5.82
CA ALA A 46 -9.62 -9.65 4.94
C ALA A 46 -10.99 -9.81 5.63
N ALA A 47 -11.01 -10.12 6.93
CA ALA A 47 -12.24 -10.38 7.66
C ALA A 47 -12.95 -9.11 8.15
N THR A 48 -12.19 -8.08 8.53
CA THR A 48 -12.71 -6.88 9.23
C THR A 48 -12.55 -5.58 8.45
N GLY A 49 -11.71 -5.57 7.40
CA GLY A 49 -11.34 -4.36 6.67
C GLY A 49 -10.40 -3.43 7.43
N ASN A 50 -9.90 -3.82 8.62
CA ASN A 50 -8.98 -3.04 9.43
C ASN A 50 -7.63 -3.76 9.58
N GLU A 51 -6.57 -2.99 9.78
CA GLU A 51 -5.25 -3.56 10.09
C GLU A 51 -5.25 -4.33 11.42
N ALA A 52 -4.30 -5.26 11.55
CA ALA A 52 -4.14 -6.04 12.77
C ALA A 52 -3.57 -5.17 13.90
N ILE A 53 -4.24 -5.18 15.07
CA ILE A 53 -3.77 -4.47 16.26
C ILE A 53 -2.97 -5.43 17.15
N GLY A 54 -1.75 -5.03 17.51
CA GLY A 54 -0.88 -5.74 18.45
C GLY A 54 -0.60 -4.92 19.71
N SER A 55 0.19 -5.50 20.62
CA SER A 55 0.72 -4.79 21.79
C SER A 55 2.17 -5.20 22.05
N MET A 56 2.83 -4.51 22.99
CA MET A 56 4.28 -4.58 23.24
C MET A 56 5.12 -3.94 22.14
N GLY A 57 6.39 -3.64 22.44
CA GLY A 57 7.35 -3.13 21.48
C GLY A 57 7.90 -4.24 20.55
N THR A 58 8.62 -3.83 19.52
CA THR A 58 9.29 -4.74 18.60
C THR A 58 10.62 -5.23 19.21
N ASP A 59 10.67 -6.50 19.64
CA ASP A 59 11.87 -7.16 20.19
C ASP A 59 12.69 -7.93 19.11
N THR A 60 12.44 -7.65 17.84
CA THR A 60 13.21 -8.24 16.74
C THR A 60 14.45 -7.38 16.42
N PRO A 61 15.57 -7.99 15.99
CA PRO A 61 16.73 -7.22 15.52
C PRO A 61 16.35 -6.25 14.40
N LEU A 62 17.13 -5.18 14.25
CA LEU A 62 17.08 -4.36 13.05
C LEU A 62 17.29 -5.25 11.82
N ALA A 63 16.64 -4.90 10.70
CA ALA A 63 16.67 -5.76 9.52
C ALA A 63 18.09 -6.12 9.04
N ILE A 64 19.04 -5.19 9.18
CA ILE A 64 20.45 -5.38 8.83
C ILE A 64 21.22 -6.31 9.78
N LEU A 65 20.72 -6.50 11.01
CA LEU A 65 21.32 -7.37 12.03
C LEU A 65 20.60 -8.73 12.13
N SER A 66 19.54 -8.94 11.36
CA SER A 66 18.77 -10.18 11.40
C SER A 66 19.55 -11.34 10.78
N GLU A 67 19.54 -12.49 11.44
CA GLU A 67 20.05 -13.75 10.89
C GLU A 67 19.08 -14.38 9.87
N ARG A 68 17.84 -13.87 9.79
CA ARG A 68 16.81 -14.34 8.86
C ARG A 68 16.68 -13.38 7.68
N PRO A 69 16.40 -13.86 6.46
CA PRO A 69 16.11 -13.02 5.31
C PRO A 69 15.02 -12.00 5.66
N GLN A 70 15.27 -10.73 5.38
CA GLN A 70 14.32 -9.64 5.63
C GLN A 70 13.80 -9.10 4.29
N PRO A 71 12.49 -8.84 4.17
CA PRO A 71 11.96 -8.17 3.01
C PRO A 71 12.48 -6.74 2.93
N LEU A 72 12.57 -6.21 1.71
CA LEU A 72 13.13 -4.88 1.44
C LEU A 72 12.45 -3.77 2.26
N PHE A 73 11.14 -3.86 2.45
CA PHE A 73 10.38 -2.85 3.19
C PHE A 73 10.75 -2.75 4.68
N ASN A 74 11.35 -3.79 5.29
CA ASN A 74 11.79 -3.73 6.69
C ASN A 74 13.01 -2.80 6.90
N TYR A 75 13.69 -2.42 5.83
CA TYR A 75 14.82 -1.47 5.89
C TYR A 75 14.37 -0.01 5.87
N PHE A 76 13.11 0.26 5.49
CA PHE A 76 12.57 1.61 5.43
C PHE A 76 11.75 1.89 6.69
N GLN A 77 12.10 2.96 7.39
CA GLN A 77 11.37 3.42 8.58
C GLN A 77 10.47 4.57 8.20
N GLN A 78 9.21 4.53 8.62
CA GLN A 78 8.26 5.61 8.40
C GLN A 78 8.69 6.82 9.22
N LEU A 79 8.93 7.94 8.53
CA LEU A 79 9.18 9.21 9.18
C LEU A 79 7.86 9.81 9.68
N PHE A 80 7.94 10.58 10.75
CA PHE A 80 6.79 11.29 11.30
C PHE A 80 7.17 12.70 11.71
N ALA A 81 6.18 13.60 11.65
CA ALA A 81 6.34 14.99 12.02
C ALA A 81 6.36 15.15 13.55
N GLN A 82 7.28 15.98 14.04
CA GLN A 82 7.38 16.35 15.45
C GLN A 82 7.74 17.83 15.57
N VAL A 83 7.06 18.55 16.47
CA VAL A 83 7.28 19.96 16.85
C VAL A 83 7.07 20.98 15.73
N THR A 84 7.77 20.81 14.61
CA THR A 84 7.84 21.73 13.48
C THR A 84 6.55 21.81 12.67
N ASN A 85 5.82 20.70 12.54
CA ASN A 85 4.49 20.64 11.95
C ASN A 85 3.65 19.55 12.65
N PRO A 86 2.33 19.77 12.84
CA PRO A 86 1.47 18.78 13.48
C PRO A 86 1.13 17.61 12.54
N PRO A 87 0.94 16.37 13.06
CA PRO A 87 0.35 15.28 12.29
C PRO A 87 -1.15 15.52 12.05
N VAL A 88 -1.69 14.93 10.98
CA VAL A 88 -3.13 15.02 10.62
C VAL A 88 -3.86 13.79 11.17
N ASP A 89 -5.08 13.96 11.67
CA ASP A 89 -5.95 12.86 12.11
C ASP A 89 -6.66 12.25 10.89
N ALA A 90 -6.16 11.11 10.40
CA ALA A 90 -6.67 10.47 9.17
C ALA A 90 -8.12 9.97 9.25
N ILE A 91 -8.72 9.89 10.45
CA ILE A 91 -10.10 9.45 10.63
C ILE A 91 -11.03 10.67 10.77
N ARG A 92 -10.67 11.63 11.63
CA ARG A 92 -11.52 12.80 11.89
C ARG A 92 -11.41 13.86 10.80
N GLU A 93 -10.28 13.92 10.11
CA GLU A 93 -9.98 14.90 9.06
C GLU A 93 -9.88 14.24 7.68
N GLU A 94 -10.53 13.10 7.47
CA GLU A 94 -10.51 12.36 6.19
C GLU A 94 -10.90 13.24 4.99
N LEU A 95 -11.83 14.20 5.17
CA LEU A 95 -12.32 15.09 4.11
C LEU A 95 -11.22 15.95 3.45
N ILE A 96 -10.13 16.23 4.17
CA ILE A 96 -9.01 17.02 3.64
C ILE A 96 -7.88 16.15 3.10
N MET A 97 -8.01 14.82 3.17
CA MET A 97 -7.06 13.84 2.63
C MET A 97 -7.62 13.22 1.35
N ALA A 98 -6.73 12.91 0.39
CA ALA A 98 -7.10 12.22 -0.84
C ALA A 98 -6.10 11.09 -1.12
N SER A 99 -6.60 9.95 -1.58
CA SER A 99 -5.79 8.82 -2.09
C SER A 99 -5.84 8.72 -3.61
N ASP A 100 -6.49 9.67 -4.28
CA ASP A 100 -6.61 9.72 -5.72
C ASP A 100 -5.23 9.88 -6.37
N THR A 101 -5.05 9.22 -7.50
CA THR A 101 -3.85 9.32 -8.32
C THR A 101 -4.21 9.40 -9.79
N THR A 102 -3.31 9.96 -10.59
CA THR A 102 -3.46 10.07 -12.04
C THR A 102 -2.32 9.34 -12.73
N ILE A 103 -2.60 8.74 -13.90
CA ILE A 103 -1.62 7.99 -14.67
C ILE A 103 -1.52 8.61 -16.05
N GLY A 104 -0.34 9.10 -16.40
CA GLY A 104 -0.10 9.77 -17.68
C GLY A 104 1.13 10.67 -17.62
N PRO A 105 1.51 11.30 -18.74
CA PRO A 105 2.55 12.31 -18.74
C PRO A 105 2.11 13.55 -17.97
N GLU A 106 2.97 14.08 -17.11
CA GLU A 106 2.77 15.41 -16.52
C GLU A 106 3.02 16.50 -17.59
N GLY A 107 2.07 17.43 -17.72
CA GLY A 107 2.20 18.57 -18.62
C GLY A 107 3.17 19.64 -18.10
N ASN A 108 3.48 20.63 -18.94
CA ASN A 108 4.28 21.77 -18.52
C ASN A 108 3.51 22.64 -17.51
N LEU A 109 4.00 22.73 -16.27
CA LEU A 109 3.35 23.49 -15.19
C LEU A 109 3.22 25.00 -15.49
N LEU A 110 4.04 25.55 -16.39
CA LEU A 110 4.03 26.97 -16.75
C LEU A 110 3.09 27.28 -17.92
N GLU A 111 2.65 26.27 -18.68
CA GLU A 111 1.82 26.43 -19.86
C GLU A 111 0.47 25.77 -19.64
N SER A 112 -0.57 26.59 -19.51
CA SER A 112 -1.94 26.08 -19.33
C SER A 112 -2.54 25.74 -20.69
N GLY A 113 -2.82 24.45 -20.92
CA GLY A 113 -3.51 23.98 -22.12
C GLY A 113 -4.31 22.69 -21.88
N PRO A 114 -5.19 22.31 -22.82
CA PRO A 114 -6.04 21.12 -22.70
C PRO A 114 -5.26 19.80 -22.60
N GLU A 115 -4.02 19.78 -23.08
CA GLU A 115 -3.08 18.68 -22.95
C GLU A 115 -2.70 18.36 -21.49
N CYS A 116 -2.75 19.35 -20.59
CA CYS A 116 -2.45 19.17 -19.17
C CYS A 116 -3.58 18.47 -18.40
N ALA A 117 -4.74 18.24 -19.04
CA ALA A 117 -5.92 17.59 -18.46
C ALA A 117 -6.32 16.31 -19.23
N ARG A 118 -5.33 15.65 -19.84
CA ARG A 118 -5.48 14.37 -20.53
C ARG A 118 -5.30 13.19 -19.59
#